data_AF-Q5UET0-F1
#
_entry.id   AF-Q5UET0-F1
#
_cell.length_a   1.000
_cell.length_b   1.000
_cell.length_c   1.000
_cell.angle_alpha   90.00
_cell.angle_beta   90.00
_cell.angle_gamma   90.00
#
_symmetry.space_group_name_H-M   'P 1'
#
loop_
_entity.id
_entity.type
_entity.pdbx_description
1 polymer ?
#
loop_
_entity_poly.entity_id
_entity_poly.type
_entity_poly.pdbx_seq_one_letter_code
_entity_poly.pdbx_strand_id
1 'polypeptide(L)'
;LTYAYISANGAIISETISMNLGYHANPRIVGICTAIFVASVLWISSLAASRITSLFLGLKIISFVIVFGSFFFQVDYSILRDATSTTAGTSYFPYIFMALPVCLASFGFHGNIPSLIICYGKRKDKLIKSVVFGSLLVIYLFWLYCTMGNIPRESFKAIISSGGNVDSLVKSFLGTKQHGIIEFCLL
;
A
#
# COMPACT_ATOMS: atom_id res chain seq x y z
N LEU A 1 -1.44 -9.59 -12.03
CA LEU A 1 -1.64 -8.31 -11.31
C LEU A 1 -3.07 -8.15 -10.78
N THR A 2 -4.10 -8.21 -11.64
CA THR A 2 -5.51 -8.08 -11.22
C THR A 2 -5.93 -9.06 -10.13
N TYR A 3 -5.51 -10.32 -10.21
CA TYR A 3 -5.76 -11.32 -9.17
C TYR A 3 -5.23 -10.88 -7.79
N ALA A 4 -4.00 -10.33 -7.73
CA ALA A 4 -3.41 -9.86 -6.49
C ALA A 4 -4.24 -8.72 -5.87
N TYR A 5 -4.74 -7.79 -6.70
CA TYR A 5 -5.63 -6.72 -6.23
C TYR A 5 -6.97 -7.27 -5.73
N ILE A 6 -7.61 -8.19 -6.44
CA ILE A 6 -8.89 -8.77 -6.00
C ILE A 6 -8.70 -9.56 -4.69
N SER A 7 -7.64 -10.35 -4.59
CA SER A 7 -7.32 -11.13 -3.39
C SER A 7 -7.02 -10.22 -2.18
N ALA A 8 -6.22 -9.17 -2.36
CA ALA A 8 -5.89 -8.23 -1.30
C ALA A 8 -7.13 -7.45 -0.82
N ASN A 9 -7.96 -6.95 -1.76
CA ASN A 9 -9.22 -6.28 -1.40
C ASN A 9 -10.18 -7.24 -0.69
N GLY A 10 -10.31 -8.49 -1.16
CA GLY A 10 -11.13 -9.51 -0.52
C GLY A 10 -10.71 -9.79 0.92
N ALA A 11 -9.40 -9.86 1.17
CA ALA A 11 -8.84 -10.03 2.52
C ALA A 11 -9.14 -8.82 3.43
N ILE A 12 -8.93 -7.60 2.94
CA ILE A 12 -9.20 -6.37 3.72
C ILE A 12 -10.68 -6.26 4.09
N ILE A 13 -11.58 -6.41 3.11
CA ILE A 13 -13.04 -6.30 3.34
C ILE A 13 -13.52 -7.41 4.28
N SER A 14 -13.00 -8.63 4.12
CA SER A 14 -13.33 -9.76 4.99
C SER A 14 -12.92 -9.50 6.44
N GLU A 15 -11.74 -8.92 6.65
CA GLU A 15 -11.27 -8.52 7.98
C GLU A 15 -12.14 -7.40 8.56
N THR A 16 -12.51 -6.40 7.76
CA THR A 16 -13.41 -5.31 8.18
C THR A 16 -14.80 -5.84 8.60
N ILE A 17 -15.34 -6.81 7.87
CA ILE A 17 -16.60 -7.49 8.23
C ILE A 17 -16.43 -8.25 9.54
N SER A 18 -15.32 -8.97 9.71
CA SER A 18 -15.03 -9.71 10.94
C SER A 18 -14.93 -8.78 12.16
N MET A 19 -14.30 -7.61 12.01
CA MET A 19 -14.17 -6.63 13.09
C MET A 19 -15.49 -5.96 13.47
N ASN A 20 -16.32 -5.59 12.49
CA ASN A 20 -17.53 -4.82 12.74
C ASN A 20 -18.77 -5.67 13.03
N LEU A 21 -18.90 -6.83 12.38
CA LEU A 21 -20.07 -7.71 12.50
C LEU A 21 -19.78 -8.98 13.32
N GLY A 22 -18.52 -9.22 13.72
CA GLY A 22 -18.12 -10.45 14.41
C GLY A 22 -18.24 -11.73 13.55
N TYR A 23 -18.44 -11.57 12.23
CA TYR A 23 -18.64 -12.69 11.31
C TYR A 23 -17.39 -12.95 10.47
N HIS A 24 -16.86 -14.16 10.55
CA HIS A 24 -15.73 -14.59 9.73
C HIS A 24 -16.19 -14.94 8.31
N ALA A 25 -16.16 -13.94 7.43
CA ALA A 25 -16.37 -14.14 6.01
C ALA A 25 -15.14 -14.83 5.37
N ASN A 26 -15.35 -15.61 4.30
CA ASN A 26 -14.24 -16.17 3.54
C ASN A 26 -13.70 -15.10 2.56
N PRO A 27 -12.41 -14.71 2.64
CA PRO A 27 -11.86 -13.63 1.83
C PRO A 27 -11.92 -13.90 0.32
N ARG A 28 -11.93 -15.17 -0.10
CA ARG A 28 -12.06 -15.54 -1.51
C ARG A 28 -13.45 -15.21 -2.05
N ILE A 29 -14.49 -15.52 -1.28
CA ILE A 29 -15.89 -15.26 -1.66
C ILE A 29 -16.12 -13.76 -1.68
N VAL A 30 -15.67 -13.04 -0.65
CA VAL A 30 -15.76 -11.58 -0.57
C VAL A 30 -15.08 -10.95 -1.77
N GLY A 31 -13.85 -11.36 -2.11
CA GLY A 31 -13.13 -10.85 -3.27
C GLY A 31 -13.87 -11.07 -4.60
N ILE A 32 -14.44 -12.26 -4.82
CA ILE A 32 -15.22 -12.55 -6.03
C ILE A 32 -16.49 -11.69 -6.09
N CYS A 33 -17.24 -11.60 -5.00
CA CYS A 33 -18.45 -10.78 -4.93
C CYS A 33 -18.15 -9.30 -5.19
N THR A 34 -17.10 -8.75 -4.57
CA THR A 34 -16.67 -7.37 -4.80
C THR A 34 -16.22 -7.16 -6.25
N ALA A 35 -15.50 -8.12 -6.85
CA ALA A 35 -15.08 -8.02 -8.24
C ALA A 35 -16.27 -8.00 -9.21
N ILE A 36 -17.28 -8.86 -9.00
CA ILE A 36 -18.52 -8.87 -9.80
C ILE A 36 -19.27 -7.55 -9.63
N PHE A 37 -19.38 -7.03 -8.41
CA PHE A 37 -20.03 -5.76 -8.15
C PHE A 37 -19.34 -4.61 -8.90
N VAL A 38 -18.02 -4.48 -8.76
CA VAL A 38 -17.26 -3.44 -9.46
C VAL A 38 -17.37 -3.61 -10.98
N ALA A 39 -17.29 -4.83 -11.50
CA ALA A 39 -17.45 -5.10 -12.92
C ALA A 39 -18.82 -4.64 -13.46
N SER A 40 -19.90 -4.91 -12.72
CA SER A 40 -21.26 -4.45 -13.08
C SER A 40 -21.37 -2.93 -13.08
N VAL A 41 -20.76 -2.24 -12.11
CA VAL A 41 -20.74 -0.77 -12.06
C VAL A 41 -19.95 -0.19 -13.25
N LEU A 42 -18.80 -0.78 -13.57
CA LEU A 42 -17.97 -0.39 -14.71
C LEU A 42 -18.69 -0.61 -16.04
N TRP A 43 -19.54 -1.64 -16.14
CA TRP A 43 -20.35 -1.92 -17.33
C TRP A 43 -21.37 -0.83 -17.62
N ILE A 44 -21.95 -0.22 -16.58
CA ILE A 44 -22.99 0.80 -16.72
C ILE A 44 -22.39 2.17 -17.11
N SER A 45 -21.23 2.56 -16.56
CA SER A 45 -20.62 3.85 -16.89
C SER A 45 -19.10 3.89 -16.68
N SER A 46 -18.36 3.89 -17.80
CA SER A 46 -16.91 4.08 -17.81
C SER A 46 -16.48 5.51 -17.42
N LEU A 47 -17.29 6.52 -17.73
CA LEU A 47 -16.97 7.92 -17.44
C LEU A 47 -17.14 8.24 -15.95
N ALA A 48 -18.19 7.70 -15.30
CA ALA A 48 -18.35 7.80 -13.84
C ALA A 48 -17.21 7.09 -13.11
N ALA A 49 -16.83 5.90 -13.57
CA ALA A 49 -15.72 5.15 -13.00
C ALA A 49 -14.38 5.89 -13.03
N SER A 50 -14.10 6.60 -14.14
CA SER A 50 -12.90 7.44 -14.23
C SER A 50 -12.89 8.56 -13.20
N ARG A 51 -14.04 9.21 -12.95
CA ARG A 51 -14.15 10.28 -11.94
C ARG A 51 -13.99 9.73 -10.52
N ILE A 52 -14.66 8.62 -10.22
CA ILE A 52 -14.55 7.94 -8.92
C ILE A 52 -13.11 7.51 -8.64
N THR A 53 -12.41 6.95 -9.65
CA THR A 53 -11.00 6.56 -9.52
C THR A 53 -10.10 7.76 -9.21
N SER A 54 -10.35 8.92 -9.85
CA SER A 54 -9.61 10.15 -9.56
C SER A 54 -9.88 10.66 -8.14
N LEU A 55 -11.12 10.55 -7.65
CA LEU A 55 -11.48 10.90 -6.28
C LEU A 55 -10.78 9.99 -5.26
N PHE A 56 -10.80 8.68 -5.49
CA PHE A 56 -10.07 7.73 -4.64
C PHE A 56 -8.57 7.94 -4.66
N LEU A 57 -7.98 8.33 -5.80
CA LEU A 57 -6.57 8.70 -5.85
C LEU A 57 -6.27 9.91 -4.95
N GLY A 58 -7.12 10.94 -4.99
CA GLY A 58 -7.00 12.11 -4.12
C GLY A 58 -7.09 11.73 -2.64
N LEU A 59 -8.10 10.94 -2.26
CA LEU A 59 -8.24 10.42 -0.90
C LEU A 59 -7.02 9.62 -0.46
N LYS A 60 -6.49 8.74 -1.31
CA LYS A 60 -5.29 7.96 -1.01
C LYS A 60 -4.08 8.85 -0.72
N ILE A 61 -3.89 9.94 -1.47
CA ILE A 61 -2.81 10.89 -1.23
C ILE A 61 -3.00 11.60 0.12
N ILE A 62 -4.21 12.05 0.42
CA ILE A 62 -4.53 12.72 1.69
C ILE A 62 -4.29 11.78 2.87
N SER A 63 -4.85 10.57 2.83
CA SER A 63 -4.65 9.56 3.88
C SER A 63 -3.17 9.20 4.04
N PHE A 64 -2.43 9.08 2.95
CA PHE A 64 -1.00 8.82 2.99
C PHE A 64 -0.25 9.93 3.73
N VAL A 65 -0.51 11.20 3.40
CA VAL A 65 0.13 12.35 4.04
C VAL A 65 -0.21 12.44 5.52
N ILE A 66 -1.47 12.19 5.91
CA ILE A 66 -1.88 12.25 7.31
C ILE A 66 -1.21 11.14 8.13
N VAL A 67 -1.30 9.89 7.67
CA VAL A 67 -0.77 8.73 8.39
C VAL A 67 0.76 8.78 8.46
N PHE A 68 1.43 8.87 7.31
CA PHE A 68 2.89 8.81 7.28
C PHE A 68 3.57 10.13 7.64
N GLY A 69 2.89 11.26 7.48
CA GLY A 69 3.35 12.55 8.02
C GLY A 69 3.40 12.54 9.54
N SER A 70 2.44 11.88 10.21
CA SER A 70 2.44 11.69 11.67
C SER A 70 3.59 10.78 12.13
N PHE A 71 3.84 9.69 11.39
CA PHE A 71 4.93 8.75 11.70
C PHE A 71 6.34 9.31 11.43
N PHE A 72 6.48 10.27 10.52
CA PHE A 72 7.78 10.84 10.16
C PHE A 72 8.52 11.44 11.37
N PHE A 73 7.80 12.11 12.27
CA PHE A 73 8.37 12.74 13.46
C PHE A 73 8.74 11.76 14.57
N GLN A 74 8.33 10.50 14.46
CA GLN A 74 8.49 9.48 15.52
C GLN A 74 9.47 8.37 15.15
N VAL A 75 10.15 8.50 14.00
CA VAL A 75 11.12 7.52 13.54
C VAL A 75 12.27 7.36 14.52
N ASP A 76 12.45 6.13 15.00
CA ASP A 76 13.57 5.75 15.84
C ASP A 76 14.76 5.31 14.97
N TYR A 77 15.82 6.11 15.01
CA TYR A 77 17.04 5.86 14.25
C TYR A 77 17.80 4.60 14.72
N SER A 78 17.60 4.17 15.97
CA SER A 78 18.21 2.95 16.51
C SER A 78 17.66 1.69 15.85
N ILE A 79 16.35 1.69 15.51
CA ILE A 79 15.68 0.61 14.79
C ILE A 79 16.18 0.57 13.33
N LEU A 80 16.31 1.74 12.69
CA LEU A 80 16.80 1.84 11.31
C LEU A 80 18.23 1.30 11.14
N ARG A 81 19.13 1.64 12.07
CA ARG A 81 20.53 1.18 12.04
C ARG A 81 20.73 -0.24 12.54
N ASP A 82 19.66 -0.92 12.98
CA ASP A 82 19.75 -2.24 13.61
C ASP A 82 20.72 -2.24 14.80
N ALA A 83 20.81 -1.11 15.52
CA ALA A 83 21.84 -0.87 16.55
C ALA A 83 21.67 -1.77 17.79
N THR A 84 20.48 -2.36 17.95
CA THR A 84 20.12 -3.30 19.02
C THR A 84 20.22 -4.76 18.60
N SER A 85 20.68 -5.05 17.37
CA SER A 85 20.85 -6.42 16.89
C SER A 85 21.96 -7.14 17.66
N THR A 86 21.61 -8.27 18.26
CA THR A 86 22.54 -9.20 18.93
C THR A 86 23.29 -10.10 17.96
N THR A 87 22.95 -10.05 16.66
CA THR A 87 23.55 -10.88 15.61
C THR A 87 24.71 -10.13 14.95
N ALA A 88 25.92 -10.27 15.48
CA ALA A 88 27.12 -9.74 14.84
C ALA A 88 27.36 -10.42 13.47
N GLY A 89 27.48 -9.63 12.39
CA GLY A 89 27.94 -10.11 11.08
C GLY A 89 26.85 -10.46 10.05
N THR A 90 25.61 -10.03 10.22
CA THR A 90 24.55 -10.20 9.21
C THR A 90 24.84 -9.43 7.93
N SER A 91 25.07 -10.14 6.83
CA SER A 91 25.13 -9.53 5.50
C SER A 91 23.70 -9.33 4.96
N TYR A 92 23.29 -8.07 4.80
CA TYR A 92 21.95 -7.73 4.32
C TYR A 92 21.83 -7.71 2.79
N PHE A 93 22.96 -7.81 2.09
CA PHE A 93 23.02 -7.76 0.63
C PHE A 93 22.13 -8.79 -0.09
N PRO A 94 22.02 -10.06 0.37
CA PRO A 94 21.17 -11.05 -0.28
C PRO A 94 19.67 -10.69 -0.29
N TYR A 95 19.19 -9.90 0.69
CA TYR A 95 17.79 -9.51 0.77
C TYR A 95 17.37 -8.51 -0.31
N ILE A 96 18.33 -7.82 -0.95
CA ILE A 96 18.06 -6.93 -2.09
C ILE A 96 17.40 -7.70 -3.23
N PHE A 97 17.92 -8.90 -3.55
CA PHE A 97 17.37 -9.73 -4.61
C PHE A 97 15.96 -10.24 -4.30
N MET A 98 15.65 -10.49 -3.03
CA MET A 98 14.30 -10.85 -2.60
C MET A 98 13.31 -9.67 -2.69
N ALA A 99 13.79 -8.43 -2.58
CA ALA A 99 12.95 -7.23 -2.71
C ALA A 99 12.66 -6.86 -4.18
N LEU A 100 13.51 -7.28 -5.14
CA LEU A 100 13.38 -6.92 -6.55
C LEU A 100 12.00 -7.22 -7.16
N PRO A 101 11.36 -8.39 -6.94
CA PRO A 101 10.03 -8.65 -7.49
C PRO A 101 8.95 -7.70 -6.98
N VAL A 102 9.05 -7.27 -5.72
CA VAL A 102 8.11 -6.32 -5.10
C VAL A 102 8.30 -4.92 -5.67
N CYS A 103 9.56 -4.50 -5.84
CA CYS A 103 9.86 -3.22 -6.51
C CYS A 103 9.37 -3.24 -7.97
N LEU A 104 9.62 -4.33 -8.70
CA LEU A 104 9.19 -4.48 -10.09
C LEU A 104 7.66 -4.45 -10.22
N ALA A 105 6.93 -5.11 -9.32
CA ALA A 105 5.47 -5.04 -9.29
C ALA A 105 4.96 -3.62 -8.97
N SER A 106 5.68 -2.88 -8.12
CA SER A 106 5.31 -1.51 -7.72
C SER A 106 5.56 -0.47 -8.82
N PHE A 107 6.63 -0.63 -9.60
CA PHE A 107 7.01 0.28 -10.70
C PHE A 107 6.63 -0.25 -12.10
N GLY A 108 5.84 -1.31 -12.17
CA GLY A 108 5.37 -1.95 -13.41
C GLY A 108 4.32 -1.14 -14.20
N PHE A 109 4.43 0.20 -14.27
CA PHE A 109 3.47 1.07 -14.94
C PHE A 109 3.69 1.17 -16.47
N HIS A 110 4.73 0.52 -17.01
CA HIS A 110 5.06 0.58 -18.45
C HIS A 110 3.91 0.10 -19.35
N GLY A 111 3.13 -0.89 -18.91
CA GLY A 111 1.94 -1.36 -19.63
C GLY A 111 0.84 -0.30 -19.78
N ASN A 112 0.87 0.76 -18.97
CA ASN A 112 -0.11 1.84 -19.03
C ASN A 112 0.33 2.99 -19.98
N ILE A 113 1.57 3.00 -20.48
CA ILE A 113 2.10 4.06 -21.34
C ILE A 113 1.23 4.28 -22.60
N PRO A 114 0.78 3.25 -23.33
CA PRO A 114 -0.11 3.44 -24.49
C PRO A 114 -1.42 4.16 -24.12
N SER A 115 -2.04 3.78 -22.99
CA SER A 115 -3.25 4.42 -22.48
C SER A 115 -3.01 5.88 -22.09
N LEU A 116 -1.86 6.18 -21.47
CA LEU A 116 -1.48 7.56 -21.15
C LEU A 116 -1.28 8.39 -22.42
N ILE A 117 -0.70 7.84 -23.49
CA ILE A 117 -0.52 8.55 -24.78
C ILE A 117 -1.88 9.00 -25.35
N ILE A 118 -2.88 8.12 -25.29
CA ILE A 118 -4.25 8.41 -25.72
C ILE A 118 -4.87 9.48 -24.80
N CYS A 119 -4.76 9.30 -23.48
CA CYS A 119 -5.34 10.21 -22.48
C CYS A 119 -4.76 11.63 -22.55
N TYR A 120 -3.45 11.77 -22.79
CA TYR A 120 -2.80 13.07 -22.93
C TYR A 120 -2.96 13.72 -24.31
N GLY A 121 -3.60 13.05 -25.27
CA GLY A 121 -3.80 13.56 -26.64
C GLY A 121 -2.49 13.70 -27.41
N LYS A 122 -1.59 12.71 -27.32
CA LYS A 122 -0.27 12.69 -27.99
C LYS A 122 0.70 13.83 -27.60
N ARG A 123 0.44 14.57 -26.51
CA ARG A 123 1.35 15.59 -25.96
C ARG A 123 2.55 14.93 -25.26
N LYS A 124 3.64 14.73 -26.01
CA LYS A 124 4.85 14.02 -25.57
C LYS A 124 5.48 14.62 -24.30
N ASP A 125 5.54 15.95 -24.20
CA ASP A 125 6.20 16.60 -23.06
C ASP A 125 5.49 16.34 -21.73
N LYS A 126 4.14 16.36 -21.74
CA LYS A 126 3.33 16.08 -20.55
C LYS A 126 3.40 14.62 -20.16
N LEU A 127 3.42 13.72 -21.14
CA LEU A 127 3.58 12.29 -20.93
C LEU A 127 4.92 11.98 -20.26
N ILE A 128 6.03 12.48 -20.82
CA ILE A 128 7.37 12.23 -20.30
C ILE A 128 7.49 12.76 -18.88
N LYS A 129 7.04 14.00 -18.62
CA LYS A 129 7.03 14.56 -17.26
C LYS A 129 6.21 13.69 -16.30
N SER A 130 4.99 13.29 -16.66
CA SER A 130 4.15 12.44 -15.82
C SER A 130 4.80 11.10 -15.48
N VAL A 131 5.48 10.48 -16.46
CA VAL A 131 6.18 9.21 -16.27
C VAL A 131 7.41 9.39 -15.39
N VAL A 132 8.22 10.41 -15.65
CA VAL A 132 9.42 10.70 -14.86
C VAL A 132 9.05 11.00 -13.41
N PHE A 133 8.11 11.92 -13.18
CA PHE A 133 7.63 12.24 -11.81
C PHE A 133 7.01 11.03 -11.13
N GLY A 134 6.24 10.20 -11.84
CA GLY A 134 5.66 8.98 -11.28
C GLY A 134 6.68 7.88 -10.96
N SER A 135 7.82 7.89 -11.65
CA SER A 135 8.93 6.94 -11.43
C SER A 135 9.87 7.32 -10.30
N LEU A 136 9.75 8.55 -9.76
CA LEU A 136 10.59 8.98 -8.66
C LEU A 136 10.30 8.14 -7.41
N LEU A 137 11.37 7.56 -6.85
CA LEU A 137 11.29 6.74 -5.65
C LEU A 137 11.06 7.54 -4.36
N VAL A 138 10.96 8.87 -4.43
CA VAL A 138 10.94 9.76 -3.26
C VAL A 138 9.83 9.37 -2.27
N ILE A 139 8.61 9.19 -2.76
CA ILE A 139 7.47 8.80 -1.90
C ILE A 139 7.63 7.38 -1.33
N TYR A 140 8.28 6.50 -2.08
CA TYR A 140 8.54 5.11 -1.68
C TYR A 140 9.63 5.04 -0.61
N LEU A 141 10.70 5.81 -0.76
CA LEU A 141 11.77 5.95 0.23
C LEU A 141 11.25 6.61 1.52
N PHE A 142 10.40 7.62 1.39
CA PHE A 142 9.73 8.23 2.54
C PHE A 142 8.85 7.21 3.29
N TRP A 143 8.05 6.42 2.56
CA TRP A 143 7.26 5.34 3.14
C TRP A 143 8.13 4.28 3.82
N LEU A 144 9.23 3.85 3.19
CA LEU A 144 10.19 2.92 3.78
C LEU A 144 10.83 3.48 5.06
N TYR A 145 11.20 4.75 5.06
CA TYR A 145 11.77 5.43 6.23
C TYR A 145 10.79 5.42 7.40
N CYS A 146 9.52 5.80 7.18
CA CYS A 146 8.52 5.78 8.23
C CYS A 146 8.20 4.35 8.71
N THR A 147 8.12 3.38 7.80
CA THR A 147 7.76 1.99 8.17
C THR A 147 8.88 1.27 8.93
N MET A 148 10.11 1.29 8.39
CA MET A 148 11.27 0.66 9.01
C MET A 148 11.78 1.40 10.24
N GLY A 149 11.43 2.69 10.37
CA GLY A 149 11.78 3.51 11.52
C GLY A 149 10.83 3.39 12.71
N ASN A 150 9.62 2.86 12.52
CA ASN A 150 8.63 2.73 13.58
C ASN A 150 8.34 1.26 13.96
N ILE A 151 8.62 0.29 13.07
CA ILE A 151 8.35 -1.13 13.33
C ILE A 151 9.66 -1.90 13.54
N PRO A 152 9.88 -2.53 14.71
CA PRO A 152 11.03 -3.41 14.94
C PRO A 152 11.05 -4.63 14.01
N ARG A 153 12.25 -5.11 13.61
CA ARG A 153 12.40 -6.29 12.72
C ARG A 153 11.68 -7.54 13.21
N GLU A 154 11.67 -7.79 14.52
CA GLU A 154 11.00 -8.96 15.10
C GLU A 154 9.48 -8.92 14.87
N SER A 155 8.86 -7.73 14.89
CA SER A 155 7.44 -7.56 14.61
C SER A 155 7.09 -7.91 13.16
N PHE A 156 8.02 -7.74 12.21
CA PHE A 156 7.77 -8.15 10.81
C PHE A 156 7.61 -9.67 10.66
N LYS A 157 8.24 -10.50 11.51
CA LYS A 157 8.00 -11.96 11.49
C LYS A 157 6.54 -12.28 11.81
N ALA A 158 5.97 -11.59 12.80
CA ALA A 158 4.56 -11.73 13.15
C ALA A 158 3.66 -11.26 12.00
N ILE A 159 3.95 -10.10 11.39
CA ILE A 159 3.19 -9.58 10.23
C ILE A 159 3.20 -10.58 9.05
N ILE A 160 4.36 -11.15 8.74
CA ILE A 160 4.50 -12.16 7.68
C ILE A 160 3.71 -13.43 8.03
N SER A 161 3.76 -13.88 9.30
CA SER A 161 3.01 -15.05 9.75
C SER A 161 1.49 -14.86 9.68
N SER A 162 1.00 -13.63 9.82
CA SER A 162 -0.42 -13.27 9.66
C SER A 162 -0.85 -13.17 8.19
N GLY A 163 -0.02 -13.62 7.24
CA GLY A 163 -0.31 -13.61 5.81
C GLY A 163 0.24 -12.40 5.06
N GLY A 164 0.97 -11.50 5.73
CA GLY A 164 1.69 -10.40 5.09
C GLY A 164 0.80 -9.37 4.38
N ASN A 165 -0.47 -9.27 4.78
CA ASN A 165 -1.41 -8.36 4.15
C ASN A 165 -1.33 -6.94 4.73
N VAL A 166 -1.84 -5.96 3.99
CA VAL A 166 -1.76 -4.53 4.35
C VAL A 166 -2.47 -4.24 5.68
N ASP A 167 -3.55 -4.96 6.02
CA ASP A 167 -4.25 -4.80 7.29
C ASP A 167 -3.36 -5.13 8.49
N SER A 168 -2.53 -6.17 8.39
CA SER A 168 -1.65 -6.62 9.47
C SER A 168 -0.52 -5.61 9.70
N LEU A 169 -0.08 -4.95 8.63
CA LEU A 169 0.85 -3.83 8.72
C LEU A 169 0.19 -2.61 9.38
N VAL A 170 -1.03 -2.24 8.98
CA VAL A 170 -1.78 -1.13 9.59
C VAL A 170 -2.07 -1.39 11.07
N LYS A 171 -2.47 -2.61 11.44
CA LYS A 171 -2.62 -3.01 12.86
C LYS A 171 -1.33 -2.84 13.65
N SER A 172 -0.19 -3.15 13.05
CA SER A 172 1.11 -2.99 13.72
C SER A 172 1.44 -1.50 13.94
N PHE A 173 1.07 -0.63 13.01
CA PHE A 173 1.15 0.83 13.19
C PHE A 173 0.19 1.38 14.25
N LEU A 174 -1.00 0.79 14.38
CA LEU A 174 -1.97 1.17 15.41
C LEU A 174 -1.58 0.66 16.80
N GLY A 175 -0.91 -0.50 16.87
CA GLY A 175 -0.40 -1.08 18.11
C GLY A 175 0.85 -0.38 18.66
N THR A 176 1.57 0.40 17.84
CA THR A 176 2.64 1.28 18.31
C THR A 176 2.07 2.54 18.98
N LYS A 177 2.66 2.98 20.11
CA LYS A 177 2.14 3.98 21.07
C LYS A 177 1.59 5.29 20.48
N GLN A 178 0.38 5.30 19.90
CA GLN A 178 -0.18 6.52 19.31
C GLN A 178 -1.72 6.52 19.33
N HIS A 179 -2.30 6.74 20.52
CA HIS A 179 -3.75 6.70 20.76
C HIS A 179 -4.55 7.95 20.33
N GLY A 180 -3.95 8.99 19.74
CA GLY A 180 -4.63 10.29 19.59
C GLY A 180 -5.17 10.63 18.20
N ILE A 181 -4.28 10.67 17.20
CA ILE A 181 -4.57 11.29 15.89
C ILE A 181 -5.00 10.23 14.84
N ILE A 182 -4.55 8.99 15.01
CA ILE A 182 -4.78 7.92 14.03
C ILE A 182 -6.17 7.29 14.19
N GLU A 183 -6.69 7.16 15.43
CA GLU A 183 -8.07 6.71 15.66
C GLU A 183 -9.11 7.68 15.07
N PHE A 184 -8.88 9.00 15.16
CA PHE A 184 -9.82 9.99 14.64
C PHE A 184 -9.90 10.03 13.10
N CYS A 185 -8.87 9.57 12.40
CA CYS A 185 -8.81 9.62 10.92
C CYS A 185 -9.15 8.29 10.23
N LEU A 186 -9.28 7.21 11.01
CA LEU A 186 -9.64 5.87 10.52
C LEU A 186 -11.04 5.40 10.95
N LEU A 187 -11.71 6.13 11.85
CA LEU A 187 -13.16 6.09 12.07
C LEU A 187 -13.89 6.91 11.01
#